data_AF-A0A836GID5-F1
#
_entry.id   AF-A0A836GID5-F1
#
_cell.length_a   1.000
_cell.length_b   1.000
_cell.length_c   1.000
_cell.angle_alpha   90.00
_cell.angle_beta   90.00
_cell.angle_gamma   90.00
#
_symmetry.space_group_name_H-M   'P 1'
#
loop_
_entity.id
_entity.type
_entity.pdbx_description
1 polymer ?
#
loop_
_entity_poly.entity_id
_entity_poly.type
_entity_poly.pdbx_seq_one_letter_code
_entity_poly.pdbx_strand_id
1 'polypeptide(L)'
;MTAHRGGWLHGVVSAVLLCGLVSEVAFAGRAHTTEYAERVAAIACCERVETAWSILGSWSRTCANERARSGATVTRFATMLAALSRSPVPTLAISHVCRGLYLSGEALRVFFEHALCASLPQTHTDLVHSAYSPLMEDAPHDDDALTSGVWMACEALQRKWMLQVSEWQELLRDRNKLADAQLGFCSRPCSWVQDIIAGGAYDL
;
A
#
# COMPACT_ATOMS: atom_id res chain seq x y z
N MET A 1 23.04 22.67 82.98
CA MET A 1 22.18 23.86 82.72
C MET A 1 22.82 24.66 81.60
N THR A 2 22.25 24.56 80.39
CA THR A 2 22.11 25.62 79.35
C THR A 2 21.66 24.92 78.07
N ALA A 3 20.41 25.18 77.68
CA ALA A 3 19.82 24.79 76.42
C ALA A 3 20.14 25.84 75.35
N HIS A 4 20.25 25.44 74.08
CA HIS A 4 19.79 26.27 72.96
C HIS A 4 19.40 25.39 71.75
N ARG A 5 18.19 25.67 71.25
CA ARG A 5 17.56 25.15 70.03
C ARG A 5 18.10 25.85 68.77
N GLY A 6 18.11 25.11 67.65
CA GLY A 6 18.04 25.58 66.26
C GLY A 6 18.07 24.33 65.37
N GLY A 7 17.02 23.93 64.64
CA GLY A 7 16.46 24.61 63.48
C GLY A 7 17.54 24.69 62.39
N TRP A 8 17.45 24.09 61.20
CA TRP A 8 16.38 24.23 60.22
C TRP A 8 16.47 23.10 59.17
N LEU A 9 15.30 22.64 58.74
CA LEU A 9 15.08 21.83 57.53
C LEU A 9 15.30 22.69 56.28
N HIS A 10 16.25 22.34 55.40
CA HIS A 10 16.31 22.74 53.98
C HIS A 10 17.26 21.74 53.27
N GLY A 11 16.99 21.16 52.11
CA GLY A 11 15.84 21.21 51.23
C GLY A 11 15.81 19.94 50.37
N VAL A 12 14.61 19.36 50.23
CA VAL A 12 14.31 18.31 49.25
C VAL A 12 13.15 18.84 48.41
N VAL A 13 13.44 19.74 47.48
CA VAL A 13 12.50 20.06 46.38
C VAL A 13 13.34 20.55 45.20
N SER A 14 13.61 19.68 44.23
CA SER A 14 13.75 20.03 42.79
C SER A 14 14.15 18.79 41.99
N ALA A 15 13.20 17.89 41.72
CA ALA A 15 13.40 16.81 40.75
C ALA A 15 12.08 16.23 40.19
N VAL A 16 11.01 17.02 40.05
CA VAL A 16 9.72 16.50 39.53
C VAL A 16 9.20 17.22 38.28
N LEU A 17 9.85 18.27 37.79
CA LEU A 17 9.33 19.07 36.66
C LEU A 17 9.94 18.77 35.28
N LEU A 18 10.77 17.73 35.13
CA LEU A 18 11.37 17.37 33.83
C LEU A 18 10.89 16.05 33.22
N CYS A 19 10.10 15.23 33.94
CA CYS A 19 9.55 13.99 33.38
C CYS A 19 8.23 14.18 32.62
N GLY A 20 7.52 15.31 32.79
CA GLY A 20 6.23 15.55 32.15
C GLY A 20 6.31 15.90 30.66
N LEU A 21 7.37 16.58 30.23
CA LEU A 21 7.50 17.06 28.84
C LEU A 21 8.06 16.00 27.88
N VAL A 22 8.73 14.96 28.37
CA VAL A 22 9.28 13.90 27.51
C VAL A 22 8.22 12.85 27.16
N SER A 23 7.22 12.66 28.01
CA SER A 23 6.13 11.70 27.76
C SER A 23 5.11 12.20 26.74
N GLU A 24 4.85 13.51 26.66
CA GLU A 24 3.91 14.07 25.67
C GLU A 24 4.47 14.04 24.25
N VAL A 25 5.77 14.32 24.06
CA VAL A 25 6.42 14.28 22.73
C VAL A 25 6.47 12.86 22.18
N ALA A 26 6.68 11.85 23.02
CA ALA A 26 6.65 10.45 22.59
C ALA A 26 5.24 9.97 22.25
N PHE A 27 4.20 10.48 22.93
CA PHE A 27 2.81 10.07 22.67
C PHE A 27 2.23 10.79 21.45
N ALA A 28 2.52 12.08 21.27
CA ALA A 28 2.15 12.85 20.08
C ALA A 28 2.92 12.38 18.83
N GLY A 29 4.22 12.12 18.95
CA GLY A 29 5.03 11.54 17.87
C GLY A 29 4.54 10.15 17.46
N ARG A 30 4.16 9.29 18.42
CA ARG A 30 3.66 7.95 18.14
C ARG A 30 2.25 7.97 17.51
N ALA A 31 1.35 8.86 17.96
CA ALA A 31 0.03 9.03 17.37
C ALA A 31 0.09 9.57 15.92
N HIS A 32 0.97 10.54 15.65
CA HIS A 32 1.22 11.01 14.28
C HIS A 32 1.84 9.93 13.39
N THR A 33 2.74 9.09 13.91
CA THR A 33 3.29 7.98 13.11
C THR A 33 2.25 6.91 12.76
N THR A 34 1.29 6.62 13.64
CA THR A 34 0.24 5.64 13.36
C THR A 34 -0.77 6.17 12.34
N GLU A 35 -1.21 7.42 12.50
CA GLU A 35 -2.15 8.05 11.56
C GLU A 35 -1.53 8.19 10.16
N TYR A 36 -0.26 8.62 10.10
CA TYR A 36 0.47 8.71 8.84
C TYR A 36 0.60 7.35 8.16
N ALA A 37 1.00 6.30 8.89
CA ALA A 37 1.10 4.95 8.36
C ALA A 37 -0.25 4.40 7.89
N GLU A 38 -1.34 4.70 8.60
CA GLU A 38 -2.70 4.33 8.18
C GLU A 38 -3.11 5.01 6.88
N ARG A 39 -2.80 6.31 6.72
CA ARG A 39 -3.06 7.06 5.47
C ARG A 39 -2.26 6.47 4.31
N VAL A 40 -0.96 6.20 4.51
CA VAL A 40 -0.12 5.52 3.51
C VAL A 40 -0.74 4.17 3.11
N ALA A 41 -1.16 3.36 4.08
CA ALA A 41 -1.77 2.06 3.81
C ALA A 41 -3.11 2.16 3.06
N ALA A 42 -3.92 3.16 3.38
CA ALA A 42 -5.19 3.41 2.70
C ALA A 42 -5.00 3.86 1.25
N ILE A 43 -4.10 4.83 1.00
CA ILE A 43 -3.73 5.25 -0.37
C ILE A 43 -3.17 4.07 -1.16
N ALA A 44 -2.23 3.32 -0.57
CA ALA A 44 -1.65 2.14 -1.20
C ALA A 44 -2.72 1.12 -1.56
N CYS A 45 -3.69 0.86 -0.69
CA CYS A 45 -4.76 -0.07 -1.04
C CYS A 45 -5.56 0.41 -2.25
N CYS A 46 -6.02 1.67 -2.24
CA CYS A 46 -6.85 2.21 -3.32
C CYS A 46 -6.12 2.20 -4.66
N GLU A 47 -4.89 2.71 -4.68
CA GLU A 47 -4.06 2.79 -5.88
C GLU A 47 -3.71 1.40 -6.43
N ARG A 48 -3.34 0.47 -5.53
CA ARG A 48 -2.98 -0.90 -5.93
C ARG A 48 -4.19 -1.70 -6.41
N VAL A 49 -5.36 -1.53 -5.80
CA VAL A 49 -6.59 -2.20 -6.26
C VAL A 49 -6.94 -1.69 -7.65
N GLU A 50 -6.93 -0.38 -7.87
CA GLU A 50 -7.25 0.22 -9.16
C GLU A 50 -6.30 -0.27 -10.28
N THR A 51 -5.00 -0.23 -10.00
CA THR A 51 -3.97 -0.71 -10.93
C THR A 51 -4.14 -2.20 -11.25
N ALA A 52 -4.25 -3.04 -10.20
CA ALA A 52 -4.41 -4.47 -10.37
C ALA A 52 -5.73 -4.82 -11.09
N TRP A 53 -6.83 -4.15 -10.75
CA TRP A 53 -8.14 -4.38 -11.35
C TRP A 53 -8.16 -4.07 -12.84
N SER A 54 -7.55 -2.96 -13.25
CA SER A 54 -7.44 -2.59 -14.67
C SER A 54 -6.72 -3.67 -15.48
N ILE A 55 -5.56 -4.13 -14.99
CA ILE A 55 -4.72 -5.13 -15.68
C ILE A 55 -5.38 -6.50 -15.66
N LEU A 56 -5.72 -7.01 -14.47
CA LEU A 56 -6.28 -8.36 -14.29
C LEU A 56 -7.68 -8.47 -14.91
N GLY A 57 -8.48 -7.40 -14.85
CA GLY A 57 -9.77 -7.33 -15.53
C GLY A 57 -9.63 -7.42 -17.06
N SER A 58 -8.60 -6.79 -17.63
CA SER A 58 -8.28 -6.93 -19.05
C SER A 58 -7.93 -8.38 -19.42
N TRP A 59 -7.12 -9.04 -18.60
CA TRP A 59 -6.76 -10.45 -18.81
C TRP A 59 -7.92 -11.41 -18.61
N SER A 60 -8.81 -11.16 -17.63
CA SER A 60 -10.05 -11.92 -17.44
C SER A 60 -10.93 -11.85 -18.70
N ARG A 61 -11.08 -10.65 -19.30
CA ARG A 61 -11.79 -10.48 -20.58
C ARG A 61 -11.11 -11.21 -21.74
N THR A 62 -9.78 -11.19 -21.80
CA THR A 62 -9.02 -11.96 -22.80
C THR A 62 -9.32 -13.45 -22.66
N CYS A 63 -9.24 -14.02 -21.45
CA CYS A 63 -9.57 -15.44 -21.21
C CYS A 63 -11.00 -15.80 -21.59
N ALA A 64 -11.97 -14.90 -21.37
CA ALA A 64 -13.36 -15.13 -21.76
C ALA A 64 -13.56 -15.21 -23.29
N ASN A 65 -12.69 -14.54 -24.07
CA ASN A 65 -12.76 -14.49 -25.53
C ASN A 65 -11.85 -15.51 -26.22
N GLU A 66 -10.79 -15.97 -25.55
CA GLU A 66 -9.71 -16.74 -26.17
C GLU A 66 -9.98 -18.26 -26.07
N ARG A 67 -10.90 -18.76 -26.90
CA ARG A 67 -11.20 -20.21 -26.99
C ARG A 67 -10.13 -21.07 -27.69
N ALA A 68 -9.00 -20.51 -28.18
CA ALA A 68 -8.20 -21.21 -29.19
C ALA A 68 -6.65 -21.07 -29.18
N ARG A 69 -5.98 -20.35 -28.27
CA ARG A 69 -4.50 -20.14 -28.37
C ARG A 69 -3.73 -20.08 -27.04
N SER A 70 -3.83 -21.14 -26.22
CA SER A 70 -3.22 -21.22 -24.88
C SER A 70 -1.73 -20.85 -24.80
N GLY A 71 -0.90 -21.26 -25.78
CA GLY A 71 0.55 -20.98 -25.77
C GLY A 71 0.92 -19.51 -25.97
N ALA A 72 0.22 -18.79 -26.86
CA ALA A 72 0.48 -17.38 -27.11
C ALA A 72 0.06 -16.49 -25.93
N THR A 73 -0.95 -16.92 -25.18
CA THR A 73 -1.45 -16.22 -23.99
C THR A 73 -0.41 -16.20 -22.87
N VAL A 74 0.25 -17.33 -22.61
CA VAL A 74 1.29 -17.44 -21.56
C VAL A 74 2.47 -16.52 -21.86
N THR A 75 3.02 -16.56 -23.07
CA THR A 75 4.14 -15.69 -23.44
C THR A 75 3.78 -14.21 -23.32
N ARG A 76 2.60 -13.80 -23.80
CA ARG A 76 2.15 -12.40 -23.70
C ARG A 76 1.99 -11.97 -22.24
N PHE A 77 1.46 -12.84 -21.38
CA PHE A 77 1.30 -12.54 -19.98
C PHE A 77 2.66 -12.41 -19.28
N ALA A 78 3.60 -13.32 -19.56
CA ALA A 78 4.96 -13.24 -19.03
C ALA A 78 5.70 -11.97 -19.51
N THR A 79 5.55 -11.57 -20.77
CA THR A 79 6.10 -10.31 -21.29
C THR A 79 5.50 -9.09 -20.61
N MET A 80 4.18 -9.09 -20.38
CA MET A 80 3.50 -8.03 -19.64
C MET A 80 4.01 -7.94 -18.20
N LEU A 81 4.13 -9.08 -17.51
CA LEU A 81 4.71 -9.10 -16.17
C LEU A 81 6.14 -8.56 -16.17
N ALA A 82 6.98 -9.01 -17.10
CA ALA A 82 8.36 -8.56 -17.23
C ALA A 82 8.47 -7.04 -17.48
N ALA A 83 7.52 -6.45 -18.20
CA ALA A 83 7.47 -5.02 -18.45
C ALA A 83 7.01 -4.21 -17.22
N LEU A 84 6.16 -4.79 -16.37
CA LEU A 84 5.71 -4.16 -15.12
C LEU A 84 6.72 -4.34 -13.99
N SER A 85 7.37 -5.50 -13.95
CA SER A 85 8.39 -5.83 -12.97
C SER A 85 9.70 -5.13 -13.29
N ARG A 86 10.35 -4.56 -12.29
CA ARG A 86 11.74 -4.07 -12.44
C ARG A 86 12.78 -5.21 -12.37
N SER A 87 12.33 -6.46 -12.21
CA SER A 87 13.15 -7.66 -12.07
C SER A 87 12.77 -8.71 -13.12
N PRO A 88 13.69 -9.56 -13.60
CA PRO A 88 13.35 -10.64 -14.52
C PRO A 88 12.32 -11.58 -13.89
N VAL A 89 11.14 -11.69 -14.53
CA VAL A 89 10.10 -12.65 -14.12
C VAL A 89 10.50 -14.03 -14.63
N PRO A 90 10.50 -15.08 -13.80
CA PRO A 90 10.77 -16.42 -14.28
C PRO A 90 9.66 -16.83 -15.25
N THR A 91 9.98 -16.94 -16.55
CA THR A 91 9.04 -17.45 -17.58
C THR A 91 8.51 -18.85 -17.23
N LEU A 92 9.21 -19.57 -16.35
CA LEU A 92 8.88 -20.91 -15.84
C LEU A 92 7.76 -20.93 -14.78
N ALA A 93 7.30 -19.78 -14.28
CA ALA A 93 6.35 -19.72 -13.18
C ALA A 93 4.86 -19.88 -13.59
N ILE A 94 4.55 -19.95 -14.89
CA ILE A 94 3.16 -19.92 -15.37
C ILE A 94 2.92 -21.03 -16.39
N SER A 95 2.21 -22.07 -15.95
CA SER A 95 1.78 -23.16 -16.83
C SER A 95 0.56 -22.76 -17.65
N HIS A 96 -0.40 -22.07 -17.03
CA HIS A 96 -1.64 -21.62 -17.68
C HIS A 96 -2.11 -20.26 -17.17
N VAL A 97 -2.34 -19.32 -18.08
CA VAL A 97 -2.93 -18.00 -17.75
C VAL A 97 -4.44 -18.11 -17.60
N CYS A 98 -5.11 -18.86 -18.47
CA CYS A 98 -6.56 -19.02 -18.45
C CYS A 98 -6.97 -20.41 -17.94
N ARG A 99 -8.02 -20.47 -17.12
CA ARG A 99 -8.74 -21.68 -16.72
C ARG A 99 -10.13 -21.65 -17.35
N GLY A 100 -10.26 -22.26 -18.52
CA GLY A 100 -11.48 -22.15 -19.32
C GLY A 100 -11.69 -20.70 -19.77
N LEU A 101 -12.81 -20.09 -19.36
CA LEU A 101 -13.18 -18.71 -19.72
C LEU A 101 -12.69 -17.65 -18.71
N TYR A 102 -11.89 -18.06 -17.73
CA TYR A 102 -11.53 -17.21 -16.58
C TYR A 102 -10.02 -17.13 -16.40
N LEU A 103 -9.55 -16.06 -15.75
CA LEU A 103 -8.15 -15.95 -15.34
C LEU A 103 -7.82 -17.01 -14.27
N SER A 104 -6.68 -17.69 -14.42
CA SER A 104 -6.26 -18.72 -13.47
C SER A 104 -5.77 -18.10 -12.15
N GLY A 105 -5.87 -18.87 -11.07
CA GLY A 105 -5.40 -18.43 -9.75
C GLY A 105 -3.87 -18.37 -9.70
N GLU A 106 -3.21 -19.22 -10.48
CA GLU A 106 -1.76 -19.20 -10.69
C GLU A 106 -1.32 -17.87 -11.31
N ALA A 107 -1.99 -17.41 -12.38
CA ALA A 107 -1.69 -16.12 -13.01
C ALA A 107 -1.88 -14.94 -12.06
N LEU A 108 -2.91 -14.97 -11.22
CA LEU A 108 -3.13 -13.95 -10.19
C LEU A 108 -2.03 -13.95 -9.14
N ARG A 109 -1.63 -15.12 -8.63
CA ARG A 109 -0.53 -15.22 -7.66
C ARG A 109 0.76 -14.66 -8.22
N VAL A 110 1.12 -15.05 -9.44
CA VAL A 110 2.35 -14.59 -10.09
C VAL A 110 2.29 -13.07 -10.37
N PHE A 111 1.12 -12.53 -10.73
CA PHE A 111 0.95 -11.08 -10.83
C PHE A 111 1.17 -10.38 -9.48
N PHE A 112 0.56 -10.87 -8.40
CA PHE A 112 0.75 -10.27 -7.08
C PHE A 112 2.20 -10.36 -6.62
N GLU A 113 2.86 -11.49 -6.88
CA GLU A 113 4.23 -11.74 -6.48
C GLU A 113 5.24 -10.82 -7.18
N HIS A 114 5.06 -10.57 -8.48
CA HIS A 114 6.09 -9.91 -9.30
C HIS A 114 5.74 -8.51 -9.80
N ALA A 115 4.46 -8.15 -9.90
CA ALA A 115 4.03 -6.91 -10.56
C ALA A 115 3.34 -5.93 -9.60
N LEU A 116 2.71 -6.38 -8.52
CA LEU A 116 1.85 -5.52 -7.68
C LEU A 116 2.59 -4.29 -7.13
N CYS A 117 3.80 -4.51 -6.59
CA CYS A 117 4.61 -3.47 -5.95
C CYS A 117 5.74 -2.95 -6.84
N ALA A 118 5.86 -3.42 -8.09
CA ALA A 118 6.97 -3.06 -8.95
C ALA A 118 6.91 -1.63 -9.49
N SER A 119 5.69 -1.07 -9.62
CA SER A 119 5.44 0.29 -10.11
C SER A 119 5.32 1.33 -9.00
N LEU A 120 5.76 1.04 -7.78
CA LEU A 120 5.75 2.03 -6.71
C LEU A 120 6.72 3.19 -7.01
N PRO A 121 6.42 4.40 -6.52
CA PRO A 121 7.36 5.52 -6.54
C PRO A 121 8.70 5.14 -5.89
N GLN A 122 9.82 5.53 -6.50
CA GLN A 122 11.17 5.29 -5.95
C GLN A 122 11.99 6.57 -5.79
N THR A 123 11.56 7.64 -6.46
CA THR A 123 12.23 8.93 -6.43
C THR A 123 11.29 10.00 -5.95
N HIS A 124 11.84 11.12 -5.47
CA HIS A 124 11.07 12.31 -5.14
C HIS A 124 10.14 12.72 -6.31
N THR A 125 10.65 12.72 -7.54
CA THR A 125 9.86 13.06 -8.73
C THR A 125 8.69 12.09 -8.94
N ASP A 126 8.91 10.79 -8.71
CA ASP A 126 7.81 9.81 -8.78
C ASP A 126 6.74 10.10 -7.72
N LEU A 127 7.16 10.45 -6.48
CA LEU A 127 6.26 10.75 -5.38
C LEU A 127 5.40 11.99 -5.65
N VAL A 128 6.02 13.08 -6.13
CA VAL A 128 5.33 14.33 -6.50
C VAL A 128 4.26 14.10 -7.57
N HIS A 129 4.46 13.12 -8.46
CA HIS A 129 3.52 12.77 -9.52
C HIS A 129 2.65 11.54 -9.19
N SER A 130 2.57 11.15 -7.92
CA SER A 130 1.81 10.00 -7.46
C SER A 130 0.65 10.40 -6.55
N ALA A 131 -0.22 9.42 -6.24
CA ALA A 131 -1.28 9.57 -5.26
C ALA A 131 -0.78 9.89 -3.83
N TYR A 132 0.53 9.75 -3.57
CA TYR A 132 1.15 10.04 -2.27
C TYR A 132 1.65 11.48 -2.15
N SER A 133 1.58 12.30 -3.22
CA SER A 133 2.05 13.69 -3.20
C SER A 133 1.50 14.52 -2.04
N PRO A 134 0.21 14.41 -1.62
CA PRO A 134 -0.28 15.16 -0.47
C PRO A 134 0.42 14.80 0.85
N LEU A 135 0.93 13.57 1.00
CA LEU A 135 1.68 13.16 2.19
C LEU A 135 3.07 13.78 2.26
N MET A 136 3.57 14.32 1.14
CA MET A 136 4.82 15.07 1.11
C MET A 136 4.64 16.48 1.68
N GLU A 137 3.45 17.06 1.59
CA GLU A 137 3.17 18.37 2.20
C GLU A 137 3.20 18.31 3.73
N ASP A 138 2.77 17.17 4.29
CA ASP A 138 2.78 16.90 5.72
C ASP A 138 4.21 16.68 6.28
N ALA A 139 5.14 16.21 5.45
CA ALA A 139 6.52 15.90 5.83
C ALA A 139 7.52 16.06 4.65
N PRO A 140 7.83 17.30 4.22
CA PRO A 140 8.53 17.60 2.95
C PRO A 140 10.03 17.26 2.92
N HIS A 141 10.56 16.68 4.01
CA HIS A 141 11.96 16.27 4.11
C HIS A 141 12.11 14.77 4.39
N ASP A 142 11.02 13.99 4.30
CA ASP A 142 11.00 12.59 4.68
C ASP A 142 10.53 11.66 3.53
N ASP A 143 10.98 11.96 2.32
CA ASP A 143 10.67 11.18 1.11
C ASP A 143 11.10 9.72 1.24
N ASP A 144 12.22 9.47 1.93
CA ASP A 144 12.75 8.12 2.17
C ASP A 144 11.83 7.33 3.10
N ALA A 145 11.31 7.93 4.17
CA ALA A 145 10.33 7.26 5.03
C ALA A 145 8.99 7.06 4.32
N LEU A 146 8.53 8.03 3.51
CA LEU A 146 7.32 7.86 2.71
C LEU A 146 7.48 6.71 1.70
N THR A 147 8.57 6.69 0.93
CA THR A 147 8.87 5.62 -0.03
C THR A 147 8.93 4.26 0.67
N SER A 148 9.60 4.19 1.82
CA SER A 148 9.69 2.97 2.64
C SER A 148 8.32 2.55 3.18
N GLY A 149 7.50 3.50 3.64
CA GLY A 149 6.14 3.27 4.12
C GLY A 149 5.24 2.72 3.02
N VAL A 150 5.29 3.32 1.83
CA VAL A 150 4.55 2.88 0.64
C VAL A 150 4.96 1.47 0.24
N TRP A 151 6.26 1.17 0.25
CA TRP A 151 6.77 -0.18 -0.01
C TRP A 151 6.23 -1.20 1.00
N MET A 152 6.35 -0.92 2.30
CA MET A 152 5.86 -1.80 3.36
C MET A 152 4.35 -2.02 3.28
N ALA A 153 3.59 -0.97 3.00
CA ALA A 153 2.14 -1.06 2.81
C ALA A 153 1.79 -1.96 1.61
N CYS A 154 2.48 -1.80 0.50
CA CYS A 154 2.28 -2.65 -0.67
C CYS A 154 2.66 -4.11 -0.41
N GLU A 155 3.78 -4.38 0.27
CA GLU A 155 4.15 -5.75 0.62
C GLU A 155 3.10 -6.42 1.54
N ALA A 156 2.50 -5.66 2.46
CA ALA A 156 1.42 -6.15 3.28
C ALA A 156 0.20 -6.52 2.43
N LEU A 157 -0.16 -5.68 1.45
CA LEU A 157 -1.21 -5.98 0.46
C LEU A 157 -0.85 -7.19 -0.39
N GLN A 158 0.38 -7.31 -0.87
CA GLN A 158 0.87 -8.46 -1.63
C GLN A 158 0.68 -9.76 -0.85
N ARG A 159 1.14 -9.81 0.41
CA ARG A 159 0.94 -10.99 1.28
C ARG A 159 -0.54 -11.29 1.49
N LYS A 160 -1.35 -10.27 1.77
CA LYS A 160 -2.80 -10.41 1.97
C LYS A 160 -3.49 -10.96 0.73
N TRP A 161 -3.27 -10.35 -0.44
CA TRP A 161 -3.97 -10.70 -1.68
C TRP A 161 -3.51 -12.02 -2.27
N MET A 162 -2.27 -12.46 -2.03
CA MET A 162 -1.85 -13.83 -2.33
C MET A 162 -2.67 -14.89 -1.56
N LEU A 163 -3.18 -14.57 -0.37
CA LEU A 163 -4.09 -15.45 0.38
C LEU A 163 -5.56 -15.32 -0.09
N GLN A 164 -5.91 -14.18 -0.69
CA GLN A 164 -7.26 -13.86 -1.17
C GLN A 164 -7.46 -14.08 -2.68
N VAL A 165 -6.63 -14.93 -3.30
CA VAL A 165 -6.66 -15.16 -4.75
C VAL A 165 -8.03 -15.63 -5.23
N SER A 166 -8.70 -16.50 -4.48
CA SER A 166 -10.04 -16.99 -4.81
C SER A 166 -11.08 -15.87 -4.83
N GLU A 167 -11.04 -14.94 -3.88
CA GLU A 167 -11.95 -13.79 -3.81
C GLU A 167 -11.72 -12.85 -5.01
N TRP A 168 -10.44 -12.61 -5.36
CA TRP A 168 -10.09 -11.88 -6.59
C TRP A 168 -10.62 -12.55 -7.85
N GLN A 169 -10.49 -13.88 -7.97
CA GLN A 169 -11.02 -14.62 -9.12
C GLN A 169 -12.54 -14.49 -9.24
N GLU A 170 -13.26 -14.58 -8.13
CA GLU A 170 -14.73 -14.48 -8.12
C GLU A 170 -15.18 -13.10 -8.59
N LEU A 171 -14.60 -12.03 -8.02
CA LEU A 171 -14.93 -10.66 -8.42
C LEU A 171 -14.61 -10.41 -9.91
N LEU A 172 -13.45 -10.90 -10.39
CA LEU A 172 -13.04 -10.76 -11.79
C LEU A 172 -13.88 -11.59 -12.76
N ARG A 173 -14.40 -12.73 -12.30
CA ARG A 173 -15.29 -13.61 -13.07
C ARG A 173 -16.65 -12.96 -13.28
N ASP A 174 -17.20 -12.41 -12.21
CA ASP A 174 -18.57 -11.89 -12.19
C ASP A 174 -18.66 -10.49 -12.85
N ARG A 175 -17.52 -9.99 -13.37
CA ARG A 175 -17.37 -8.69 -14.04
C ARG A 175 -17.85 -7.53 -13.17
N ASN A 176 -17.57 -7.63 -11.88
CA ASN A 176 -17.91 -6.61 -10.91
C ASN A 176 -17.23 -5.28 -11.27
N LYS A 177 -17.73 -4.18 -10.72
CA LYS A 177 -17.13 -2.87 -10.95
C LYS A 177 -15.91 -2.72 -10.04
N LEU A 178 -15.00 -1.81 -10.42
CA LEU A 178 -13.85 -1.45 -9.57
C LEU A 178 -14.27 -1.13 -8.13
N ALA A 179 -15.41 -0.44 -7.96
CA ALA A 179 -15.97 -0.10 -6.66
C ALA A 179 -16.22 -1.32 -5.76
N ASP A 180 -16.70 -2.43 -6.32
CA ASP A 180 -16.95 -3.67 -5.55
C ASP A 180 -15.63 -4.29 -5.07
N ALA A 181 -14.58 -4.23 -5.90
CA ALA A 181 -13.25 -4.67 -5.53
C ALA A 181 -12.62 -3.78 -4.45
N GLN A 182 -12.77 -2.46 -4.56
CA GLN A 182 -12.30 -1.52 -3.55
C GLN A 182 -13.00 -1.76 -2.20
N LEU A 183 -14.33 -1.94 -2.21
CA LEU A 183 -15.09 -2.28 -1.00
C LEU A 183 -14.71 -3.64 -0.41
N GLY A 184 -14.37 -4.62 -1.25
CA GLY A 184 -13.97 -5.96 -0.81
C GLY A 184 -12.55 -6.04 -0.23
N PHE A 185 -11.61 -5.26 -0.76
CA PHE A 185 -10.19 -5.40 -0.42
C PHE A 185 -9.61 -4.29 0.47
N CYS A 186 -10.18 -3.08 0.41
CA CYS A 186 -9.72 -1.93 1.18
C CYS A 186 -10.56 -1.71 2.44
N SER A 187 -9.90 -1.30 3.52
CA SER A 187 -10.55 -1.01 4.81
C SER A 187 -11.29 0.33 4.80
N ARG A 188 -10.93 1.23 3.88
CA ARG A 188 -11.55 2.54 3.67
C ARG A 188 -12.11 2.63 2.26
N PRO A 189 -13.22 3.36 2.06
CA PRO A 189 -13.73 3.63 0.72
C PRO A 189 -12.71 4.46 -0.07
N CYS A 190 -12.50 4.11 -1.32
CA CYS A 190 -11.58 4.81 -2.20
C CYS A 190 -12.35 5.89 -2.97
N SER A 191 -12.20 7.15 -2.59
CA SER A 191 -12.76 8.30 -3.32
C SER A 191 -11.62 9.09 -3.95
N TRP A 192 -11.61 9.24 -5.27
CA TRP A 192 -10.63 10.06 -5.97
C TRP A 192 -11.15 11.48 -6.17
N VAL A 193 -10.37 12.47 -5.77
CA VAL A 193 -10.63 13.88 -5.99
C VAL A 193 -9.55 14.43 -6.92
N GLN A 194 -9.99 15.02 -8.02
CA GLN A 194 -9.10 15.68 -8.97
C GLN A 194 -9.02 17.17 -8.62
N ASP A 195 -7.84 17.62 -8.18
CA ASP A 195 -7.51 19.03 -8.06
C ASP A 195 -6.83 19.52 -9.36
N ILE A 196 -7.11 20.76 -9.73
CA ILE A 196 -6.62 21.37 -10.99
C ILE A 196 -5.15 21.79 -10.85
N ILE A 197 -4.68 22.00 -9.62
CA ILE A 197 -3.35 22.54 -9.29
C ILE A 197 -2.46 21.46 -8.69
N ALA A 198 -2.97 20.70 -7.70
CA ALA A 198 -2.21 19.67 -6.98
C ALA A 198 -2.24 18.28 -7.65
N GLY A 199 -2.96 18.13 -8.77
CA GLY A 199 -3.20 16.83 -9.39
C GLY A 199 -4.32 16.07 -8.68
N GLY A 200 -4.33 14.75 -8.76
CA GLY A 200 -5.37 13.95 -8.12
C GLY A 200 -4.89 13.23 -6.87
N ALA A 201 -5.78 13.09 -5.90
CA ALA A 201 -5.53 12.46 -4.61
C ALA A 201 -6.74 11.64 -4.14
N TYR A 202 -6.51 10.69 -3.24
CA TYR A 202 -7.63 10.01 -2.57
C TYR A 202 -8.11 10.83 -1.35
N ASP A 203 -9.43 11.03 -1.25
CA ASP A 203 -10.14 11.57 -0.09
C ASP A 203 -10.50 10.40 0.84
N LEU A 204 -9.74 10.23 1.93
CA LEU A 204 -9.65 9.02 2.77
C LEU A 204 -9.87 9.26 4.27
#